data_AF-A0A1J5V4J5-F1
#
_entry.id   AF-A0A1J5V4J5-F1
#
_cell.length_a   1.000
_cell.length_b   1.000
_cell.length_c   1.000
_cell.angle_alpha   90.00
_cell.angle_beta   90.00
_cell.angle_gamma   90.00
#
_symmetry.space_group_name_H-M   'P 1'
#
loop_
_entity.id
_entity.type
_entity.pdbx_description
1 polymer ?
#
loop_
_entity_poly.entity_id
_entity_poly.type
_entity_poly.pdbx_seq_one_letter_code
_entity_poly.pdbx_strand_id
1 'polypeptide(L)'
;MLVTVLAGISLGPVSVSLSDATAALLGPIADRLGVDMPGATQARTALIWTICLPRVVVAGLVGTSLAVAGLVMQAVFRNPLAEPGITDVSSGAATAAVLAIVTGATSMASRWRI
;
A
#
# COMPACT_ATOMS: atom_id res chain seq x y z
N MET A 1 -1.05 7.00 -11.18
CA MET A 1 -0.55 7.02 -9.78
C MET A 1 -1.34 7.95 -8.89
N LEU A 2 -1.37 9.27 -9.12
CA LEU A 2 -2.12 10.18 -8.23
C LEU A 2 -3.64 9.94 -8.29
N VAL A 3 -4.20 9.80 -9.50
CA VAL A 3 -5.62 9.43 -9.71
C VAL A 3 -5.94 8.05 -9.11
N THR A 4 -5.05 7.07 -9.28
CA THR A 4 -5.24 5.70 -8.75
C THR A 4 -5.10 5.64 -7.23
N VAL A 5 -4.27 6.51 -6.63
CA VAL A 5 -4.15 6.66 -5.17
C VAL A 5 -5.43 7.28 -4.60
N LEU A 6 -5.93 8.35 -5.21
CA LEU A 6 -7.21 8.96 -4.80
C LEU A 6 -8.37 7.96 -4.94
N ALA A 7 -8.44 7.24 -6.06
CA ALA A 7 -9.43 6.18 -6.24
C ALA A 7 -9.28 5.06 -5.20
N GLY A 8 -8.04 4.64 -4.88
CA GLY A 8 -7.76 3.63 -3.86
C GLY A 8 -8.15 4.05 -2.44
N ILE A 9 -8.05 5.34 -2.13
CA ILE A 9 -8.52 5.89 -0.84
C ILE A 9 -10.05 5.98 -0.82
N SER A 10 -10.68 6.41 -1.92
CA SER A 10 -12.14 6.57 -2.02
C SER A 10 -12.90 5.24 -2.07
N LEU A 11 -12.33 4.19 -2.67
CA LEU A 11 -12.91 2.84 -2.79
C LEU A 11 -12.55 1.92 -1.61
N GLY A 12 -11.99 2.46 -0.54
CA GLY A 12 -11.54 1.72 0.63
C GLY A 12 -12.69 1.02 1.41
N PRO A 13 -12.38 0.42 2.56
CA PRO A 13 -13.37 -0.31 3.38
C PRO A 13 -14.57 0.55 3.83
N VAL A 14 -14.42 1.88 3.78
CA VAL A 14 -15.51 2.85 3.93
C VAL A 14 -15.49 3.72 2.68
N SER A 15 -16.63 3.85 2.00
CA SER A 15 -16.76 4.74 0.85
C SER A 15 -16.62 6.19 1.30
N VAL A 16 -15.48 6.80 0.96
CA VAL A 16 -15.18 8.19 1.28
C VAL A 16 -15.34 9.03 0.02
N SER A 17 -16.00 10.19 0.14
CA SER A 17 -16.11 11.15 -0.97
C SER A 17 -14.72 11.54 -1.48
N LEU A 18 -14.59 11.84 -2.78
CA LEU A 18 -13.32 12.32 -3.33
C LEU A 18 -12.86 13.61 -2.64
N SER A 19 -13.79 14.48 -2.22
CA SER A 19 -13.50 15.69 -1.46
C SER A 19 -12.74 15.39 -0.16
N ASP A 20 -13.20 14.38 0.58
CA ASP A 20 -12.63 13.97 1.86
C ASP A 20 -11.27 13.30 1.68
N ALA A 21 -11.09 12.53 0.60
CA ALA A 21 -9.80 11.92 0.26
C ALA A 21 -8.76 13.00 -0.11
N THR A 22 -9.15 14.01 -0.90
CA THR A 22 -8.28 15.14 -1.24
C THR A 22 -7.99 16.01 -0.02
N ALA A 23 -8.99 16.26 0.84
CA ALA A 23 -8.83 17.04 2.06
C ALA A 23 -7.94 16.30 3.08
N ALA A 24 -8.03 14.98 3.19
CA ALA A 24 -7.15 14.21 4.07
C ALA A 24 -5.68 14.23 3.61
N LEU A 25 -5.43 14.26 2.29
CA LEU A 25 -4.09 14.32 1.70
C LEU A 25 -3.50 15.73 1.70
N LEU A 26 -4.28 16.73 1.33
CA LEU A 26 -3.84 18.12 1.17
C LEU A 26 -4.06 18.97 2.42
N GLY A 27 -4.88 18.54 3.37
CA GLY A 27 -5.19 19.25 4.62
C GLY A 27 -3.96 19.73 5.39
N PRO A 28 -2.94 18.89 5.63
CA PRO A 28 -1.70 19.31 6.32
C PRO A 28 -0.90 20.38 5.57
N ILE A 29 -1.09 20.49 4.25
CA ILE A 29 -0.43 21.47 3.38
C ILE A 29 -1.28 22.74 3.31
N ALA A 30 -2.61 22.60 3.21
CA ALA A 30 -3.57 23.69 3.19
C ALA A 30 -3.58 24.46 4.52
N ASP A 31 -3.50 23.77 5.66
CA ASP A 31 -3.37 24.37 6.99
C ASP A 31 -2.09 25.22 7.11
N ARG A 32 -0.98 24.75 6.53
CA ARG A 32 0.28 25.51 6.50
C ARG A 32 0.24 26.73 5.58
N LEU A 33 -0.70 26.75 4.62
CA LEU A 33 -0.91 27.84 3.68
C LEU A 33 -2.06 28.77 4.10
N GLY A 34 -2.74 28.48 5.22
CA GLY A 34 -3.90 29.26 5.70
C GLY A 34 -5.13 29.14 4.80
N VAL A 35 -5.23 28.07 4.01
CA VAL A 35 -6.37 27.83 3.11
C VAL A 35 -7.36 26.90 3.81
N ASP A 36 -8.55 27.42 4.13
CA ASP A 36 -9.60 26.64 4.76
C ASP A 36 -10.26 25.73 3.71
N MET A 37 -10.04 24.42 3.86
CA MET A 37 -10.60 23.39 2.99
C MET A 37 -11.79 22.75 3.72
N PRO A 38 -12.93 22.50 3.05
CA PRO A 38 -14.00 21.70 3.64
C PRO A 38 -13.47 20.30 3.96
N GLY A 39 -13.14 20.08 5.23
CA GLY A 39 -12.45 18.90 5.72
C GLY A 39 -13.41 17.79 6.14
N ALA A 40 -12.98 16.55 5.93
CA ALA A 40 -13.64 15.39 6.51
C ALA A 40 -13.62 15.46 8.04
N THR A 41 -14.61 14.84 8.69
CA THR A 41 -14.66 14.74 10.16
C THR A 41 -13.35 14.18 10.72
N GLN A 42 -12.92 14.62 11.91
CA GLN A 42 -11.65 14.18 12.51
C GLN A 42 -11.48 12.65 12.58
N ALA A 43 -12.58 11.92 12.85
CA ALA A 43 -12.60 10.46 12.82
C ALA A 43 -12.34 9.87 11.42
N ARG A 44 -12.89 10.46 10.36
CA ARG A 44 -12.63 10.03 8.97
C ARG A 44 -11.19 10.29 8.57
N THR A 45 -10.65 11.46 8.89
CA THR A 45 -9.25 11.81 8.62
C THR A 45 -8.32 10.83 9.33
N ALA A 46 -8.56 10.51 10.60
CA ALA A 46 -7.79 9.52 11.34
C ALA A 46 -7.86 8.12 10.68
N LEU A 47 -9.03 7.67 10.25
CA LEU A 47 -9.20 6.37 9.56
C LEU A 47 -8.43 6.33 8.24
N ILE A 48 -8.49 7.40 7.44
CA ILE A 48 -7.77 7.50 6.17
C ILE A 48 -6.25 7.38 6.42
N TRP A 49 -5.72 8.12 7.39
CA TRP A 49 -4.29 8.14 7.71
C TRP A 49 -3.78 6.85 8.35
N THR A 50 -4.60 6.16 9.14
CA THR A 50 -4.18 4.96 9.89
C THR A 50 -4.40 3.66 9.13
N ILE A 51 -5.38 3.59 8.23
CA ILE A 51 -5.79 2.35 7.55
C ILE A 51 -5.65 2.46 6.04
N CYS A 52 -6.26 3.48 5.42
CA CYS A 52 -6.33 3.56 3.96
C CYS A 52 -4.98 3.92 3.33
N LEU A 53 -4.32 4.94 3.86
CA LEU A 53 -3.08 5.48 3.31
C LEU A 53 -1.93 4.45 3.37
N PRO A 54 -1.68 3.76 4.50
CA PRO A 54 -0.67 2.70 4.55
C PRO A 54 -0.94 1.57 3.54
N ARG A 55 -2.21 1.17 3.38
CA ARG A 55 -2.60 0.11 2.44
C ARG A 55 -2.34 0.51 0.99
N VAL A 56 -2.71 1.72 0.59
CA VAL A 56 -2.51 2.22 -0.78
C VAL A 56 -1.02 2.37 -1.09
N VAL A 57 -0.20 2.79 -0.11
CA VAL A 57 1.26 2.85 -0.24
C VAL A 57 1.85 1.47 -0.46
N VAL A 58 1.49 0.48 0.38
CA VAL A 58 1.98 -0.89 0.21
C VAL A 58 1.56 -1.47 -1.14
N ALA A 59 0.31 -1.25 -1.56
CA ALA A 59 -0.17 -1.70 -2.87
C ALA A 59 0.64 -1.09 -4.03
N GLY A 60 0.98 0.20 -3.95
CA GLY A 60 1.83 0.86 -4.94
C GLY A 60 3.26 0.31 -4.97
N LEU A 61 3.86 0.08 -3.80
CA LEU A 61 5.20 -0.51 -3.69
C LEU A 61 5.25 -1.93 -4.25
N VAL A 62 4.25 -2.76 -3.94
CA VAL A 62 4.15 -4.13 -4.47
C VAL A 62 3.91 -4.13 -5.98
N GLY A 63 3.02 -3.27 -6.48
CA GLY A 63 2.77 -3.17 -7.92
C GLY A 63 3.99 -2.72 -8.72
N THR A 64 4.73 -1.73 -8.21
CA THR A 64 5.95 -1.24 -8.86
C THR A 64 7.08 -2.26 -8.83
N SER A 65 7.28 -2.97 -7.71
CA SER A 65 8.30 -4.02 -7.63
C SER A 65 8.00 -5.18 -8.57
N LEU A 66 6.74 -5.61 -8.69
CA LEU A 66 6.30 -6.63 -9.64
C LEU A 66 6.50 -6.19 -11.09
N ALA A 67 6.16 -4.94 -11.41
CA ALA A 67 6.36 -4.38 -12.75
C ALA A 67 7.85 -4.34 -13.14
N VAL A 68 8.73 -3.91 -12.22
CA VAL A 68 10.18 -3.90 -12.44
C VAL A 68 10.72 -5.32 -12.59
N ALA A 69 10.33 -6.25 -11.71
CA ALA A 69 10.76 -7.64 -11.80
C ALA A 69 10.33 -8.29 -13.13
N GLY A 70 9.09 -8.04 -13.57
CA GLY A 70 8.59 -8.51 -14.86
C GLY A 70 9.37 -7.93 -16.04
N LEU A 71 9.63 -6.61 -16.03
CA LEU A 71 10.41 -5.95 -17.08
C LEU A 71 11.85 -6.49 -17.16
N VAL A 72 12.50 -6.72 -16.01
CA VAL A 72 13.85 -7.32 -15.96
C VAL A 72 13.83 -8.73 -16.54
N MET A 73 12.87 -9.57 -16.15
CA MET A 73 12.76 -10.94 -16.66
C MET A 73 12.49 -10.97 -18.17
N GLN A 74 11.57 -10.15 -18.64
CA GLN A 74 11.29 -10.00 -20.07
C GLN A 74 12.53 -9.53 -20.85
N ALA A 75 13.33 -8.62 -20.29
CA ALA A 75 14.56 -8.12 -20.90
C ALA A 75 15.68 -9.18 -20.95
N VAL A 76 15.88 -9.93 -19.87
CA VAL A 76 16.91 -10.99 -19.78
C VAL A 76 16.60 -12.14 -20.73
N PHE A 77 15.36 -12.63 -20.73
CA PHE A 77 14.94 -13.73 -21.60
C PHE A 77 14.62 -13.28 -23.03
N ARG A 78 14.58 -11.96 -23.29
CA ARG A 78 14.13 -11.37 -24.56
C ARG A 78 12.80 -11.97 -25.02
N ASN A 79 11.95 -12.29 -24.06
CA ASN A 79 10.67 -12.96 -24.28
C ASN A 79 9.58 -12.16 -23.55
N PRO A 80 8.66 -11.51 -24.28
CA PRO A 80 7.59 -10.73 -23.67
C PRO A 80 6.60 -11.60 -22.85
N LEU A 81 6.66 -12.92 -22.97
CA LEU A 81 5.86 -13.87 -22.18
C LEU A 81 6.56 -14.32 -20.88
N ALA A 82 7.81 -13.94 -20.66
CA ALA A 82 8.51 -14.30 -19.43
C ALA A 82 7.92 -13.53 -18.24
N GLU A 83 7.60 -14.25 -17.16
CA GLU A 83 7.10 -13.66 -15.92
C GLU A 83 8.02 -13.97 -14.73
N PRO A 84 8.08 -13.10 -13.71
CA PRO A 84 9.00 -13.26 -12.59
C PRO A 84 8.67 -14.45 -11.69
N GLY A 85 7.46 -15.01 -11.77
CA GLY A 85 7.02 -16.17 -10.99
C GLY A 85 7.83 -17.44 -11.19
N ILE A 86 8.59 -17.54 -12.29
CA ILE A 86 9.41 -18.71 -12.65
C ILE A 86 10.63 -18.89 -11.72
N THR A 87 11.01 -17.86 -10.95
CA THR A 87 12.20 -17.89 -10.07
C THR A 87 11.96 -18.58 -8.72
N ASP A 88 10.80 -19.22 -8.51
CA ASP A 88 10.40 -19.94 -7.28
C ASP A 88 10.49 -19.14 -5.96
N VAL A 89 10.76 -17.82 -6.05
CA VAL A 89 10.79 -16.90 -4.91
C VAL A 89 9.47 -16.89 -4.13
N SER A 90 8.34 -17.09 -4.83
CA SER A 90 7.02 -17.19 -4.20
C SER A 90 6.89 -18.42 -3.30
N SER A 91 7.39 -19.57 -3.75
CA SER A 91 7.41 -20.83 -2.99
C SER A 91 8.27 -20.68 -1.73
N GLY A 92 9.47 -20.10 -1.87
CA GLY A 92 10.36 -19.83 -0.73
C GLY A 92 9.78 -18.83 0.29
N ALA A 93 9.14 -17.76 -0.19
CA ALA A 93 8.47 -16.78 0.67
C ALA A 93 7.28 -17.41 1.44
N ALA A 94 6.50 -18.27 0.79
CA ALA A 94 5.39 -18.98 1.44
C ALA A 94 5.89 -19.93 2.53
N THR A 95 6.93 -20.72 2.27
CA THR A 95 7.53 -21.60 3.29
C THR A 95 8.06 -20.80 4.48
N ALA A 96 8.77 -19.69 4.24
CA ALA A 96 9.28 -18.83 5.30
C ALA A 96 8.14 -18.22 6.13
N ALA A 97 7.05 -17.77 5.49
CA ALA A 97 5.89 -17.22 6.17
C ALA A 97 5.21 -18.26 7.08
N VAL A 98 5.00 -19.48 6.58
CA VAL A 98 4.41 -20.58 7.37
C VAL A 98 5.31 -20.95 8.55
N LEU A 99 6.63 -21.05 8.34
CA LEU A 99 7.58 -21.32 9.42
C LEU A 99 7.53 -20.24 10.50
N ALA A 100 7.48 -18.96 10.12
CA ALA A 100 7.39 -17.85 11.07
C ALA A 100 6.09 -17.89 11.90
N ILE A 101 4.98 -18.28 11.28
CA ILE A 101 3.68 -18.45 11.95
C ILE A 101 3.71 -19.63 12.92
N VAL A 102 4.16 -20.80 12.49
CA VAL A 102 4.14 -22.04 13.30
C VAL A 102 5.12 -21.97 14.46
N THR A 103 6.32 -21.42 14.26
CA THR A 103 7.33 -21.27 15.32
C THR A 103 6.99 -20.16 16.32
N GLY A 104 5.97 -19.35 16.05
CA GLY A 104 5.59 -18.22 16.89
C GLY A 104 6.60 -17.06 16.84
N ALA A 105 7.52 -17.04 15.87
CA ALA A 105 8.45 -15.92 15.65
C ALA A 105 7.70 -14.58 15.47
N THR A 106 6.51 -14.63 14.87
CA THR A 106 5.62 -13.48 14.73
C THR A 106 5.11 -12.94 16.08
N SER A 107 4.97 -13.79 17.10
CA SER A 107 4.56 -13.37 18.46
C SER A 107 5.71 -12.72 19.24
N MET A 108 6.95 -13.09 18.96
CA MET A 108 8.12 -12.42 19.53
C MET A 108 8.29 -11.00 18.95
N ALA A 109 7.94 -10.81 17.67
CA ALA A 109 7.95 -9.52 17.00
C ALA A 109 6.82 -8.57 17.48
N SER A 110 5.65 -9.09 17.83
CA SER A 110 4.56 -8.26 18.39
C SER A 110 4.86 -7.78 19.82
N ARG A 111 5.70 -8.52 20.57
CA ARG A 111 6.14 -8.17 21.93
C ARG A 111 7.05 -6.94 22.00
N TRP A 112 7.62 -6.51 20.88
CA TRP A 112 8.45 -5.30 20.78
C TRP A 112 7.64 -4.02 20.53
N ARG A 113 6.31 -4.12 20.35
CA ARG A 113 5.42 -2.97 20.07
C ARG A 113 4.55 -2.57 21.28
N ILE A 114 4.96 -2.95 22.48
CA ILE A 114 4.39 -2.56 23.78
C ILE A 114 5.52 -1.91 24.59
#